data_AF-V4TII4-F1
#
_entry.id   AF-V4TII4-F1
#
_cell.length_a   1.000
_cell.length_b   1.000
_cell.length_c   1.000
_cell.angle_alpha   90.00
_cell.angle_beta   90.00
_cell.angle_gamma   90.00
#
_symmetry.space_group_name_H-M   'P 1'
#
loop_
_entity.id
_entity.type
_entity.pdbx_description
1 polymer ?
#
loop_
_entity_poly.entity_id
_entity_poly.type
_entity_poly.pdbx_seq_one_letter_code
_entity_poly.pdbx_strand_id
1 'polypeptide(L)'
;KYLIMNNPLARILENYRLTGPNYVDWFRNLRIILNYEKISYVLDTPKPNEIPEGTSEAERVTYQKWQDDDLSAKSYILASMSNELQRQHENMPNLYSEQSRTVRYEISKKLFRMRMTEGSVNEHVLKMIDYIEQLEALNFSMDGELAIDLILQSLPDSFSQFIMNFNMNKMECSLAELLKMLNTAETCIKKPKDVMAIEGSSAKKGKKKKFQPKAKGGIKKGKANKPNDKGKCFHCGKDGHWKRNCKAYLNSLKVKPKENPSE
;
A
#
# COMPACT_ATOMS: atom_id res chain seq x y z
N LYS A 1 -14.07 12.75 31.31
CA LYS A 1 -14.57 13.04 32.68
C LYS A 1 -13.53 13.63 33.64
N TYR A 2 -12.22 13.62 33.34
CA TYR A 2 -11.19 14.05 34.31
C TYR A 2 -10.75 15.53 34.25
N LEU A 3 -11.01 16.28 33.18
CA LEU A 3 -10.61 17.70 33.07
C LEU A 3 -11.57 18.70 33.77
N ILE A 4 -12.80 18.27 34.10
CA ILE A 4 -13.84 19.15 34.69
C ILE A 4 -13.71 19.26 36.22
N MET A 5 -12.84 18.45 36.85
CA MET A 5 -12.91 18.22 38.30
C MET A 5 -12.26 19.30 39.19
N ASN A 6 -11.59 20.31 38.62
CA ASN A 6 -10.90 21.33 39.43
C ASN A 6 -11.45 22.76 39.30
N ASN A 7 -12.39 23.03 38.38
CA ASN A 7 -12.96 24.37 38.22
C ASN A 7 -14.45 24.39 38.64
N PRO A 8 -14.80 25.08 39.74
CA PRO A 8 -16.19 25.13 40.22
C PRO A 8 -17.15 25.79 39.22
N LEU A 9 -16.64 26.65 38.33
CA LEU A 9 -17.40 27.33 37.28
C LEU A 9 -17.61 26.46 36.04
N ALA A 10 -16.89 25.35 35.87
CA ALA A 10 -17.02 24.48 34.70
C ALA A 10 -18.44 23.89 34.55
N ARG A 11 -19.18 23.75 35.67
CA ARG A 11 -20.60 23.34 35.66
C ARG A 11 -21.51 24.29 34.87
N ILE A 12 -21.11 25.55 34.70
CA ILE A 12 -21.86 26.51 33.87
C ILE A 12 -21.89 26.01 32.42
N LEU A 13 -20.78 25.48 31.90
CA LEU A 13 -20.71 24.97 30.52
C LEU A 13 -21.46 23.65 30.34
N GLU A 14 -21.64 22.87 31.41
CA GLU A 14 -22.51 21.68 31.37
C GLU A 14 -23.98 22.06 31.20
N ASN A 15 -24.42 23.14 31.87
CA ASN A 15 -25.80 23.62 31.84
C ASN A 15 -26.12 24.47 30.60
N TYR A 16 -25.10 25.14 30.02
CA TYR A 16 -25.25 26.05 28.89
C TYR A 16 -24.38 25.63 27.71
N ARG A 17 -24.53 24.37 27.26
CA ARG A 17 -23.77 23.85 26.12
C ARG A 17 -24.09 24.60 24.82
N LEU A 18 -23.10 24.71 23.93
CA LEU A 18 -23.29 25.27 22.59
C LEU A 18 -24.19 24.35 21.76
N THR A 19 -25.32 24.88 21.30
CA THR A 19 -26.25 24.19 20.40
C THR A 19 -26.32 24.83 19.01
N GLY A 20 -25.64 25.97 18.82
CA GLY A 20 -25.64 26.76 17.60
C GLY A 20 -26.36 28.10 17.81
N PRO A 21 -27.69 28.12 18.01
CA PRO A 21 -28.45 29.36 18.18
C PRO A 21 -28.05 30.20 19.41
N ASN A 22 -27.44 29.58 20.41
CA ASN A 22 -27.07 30.21 21.69
C ASN A 22 -25.62 30.68 21.77
N TYR A 23 -24.94 30.90 20.63
CA TYR A 23 -23.52 31.23 20.58
C TYR A 23 -23.12 32.40 21.48
N VAL A 24 -23.90 33.49 21.49
CA VAL A 24 -23.56 34.70 22.26
C VAL A 24 -23.52 34.42 23.76
N ASP A 25 -24.54 33.75 24.29
CA ASP A 25 -24.61 33.39 25.71
C ASP A 25 -23.58 32.34 26.10
N TRP A 26 -23.39 31.32 25.26
CA TRP A 26 -22.36 30.30 25.45
C TRP A 26 -20.97 30.93 25.48
N PHE A 27 -20.65 31.81 24.53
CA PHE A 27 -19.35 32.45 24.43
C PHE A 27 -19.07 33.36 25.61
N ARG A 28 -20.08 34.09 26.11
CA ARG A 28 -19.99 34.86 27.35
C ARG A 28 -19.64 33.96 28.54
N ASN A 29 -20.33 32.83 28.69
CA ASN A 29 -20.08 31.88 29.78
C ASN A 29 -18.70 31.21 29.68
N LEU A 30 -18.29 30.83 28.46
CA LEU A 30 -16.96 30.31 28.19
C LEU A 30 -15.88 31.33 28.59
N ARG A 31 -16.04 32.59 28.19
CA ARG A 31 -15.06 33.65 28.47
C ARG A 31 -14.89 33.89 29.97
N ILE A 32 -15.96 33.77 30.77
CA ILE A 32 -15.88 33.84 32.25
C ILE A 32 -14.94 32.76 32.79
N ILE A 33 -15.08 31.53 32.30
CA ILE A 33 -14.28 30.38 32.76
C ILE A 33 -12.82 30.53 32.32
N LEU A 34 -12.58 30.90 31.07
CA LEU A 34 -11.22 31.12 30.57
C LEU A 34 -10.52 32.29 31.27
N ASN A 35 -11.27 33.34 31.65
CA ASN A 35 -10.75 34.44 32.47
C ASN A 35 -10.38 33.97 33.89
N TYR A 36 -11.21 33.11 34.49
CA TYR A 36 -10.93 32.53 35.81
C TYR A 36 -9.64 31.70 35.81
N GLU A 37 -9.42 30.92 34.75
CA GLU A 37 -8.20 30.12 34.53
C GLU A 37 -7.00 30.96 34.03
N LYS A 38 -7.20 32.26 33.74
CA LYS A 38 -6.19 33.18 33.18
C LYS A 38 -5.65 32.76 31.81
N ILE A 39 -6.43 32.01 31.03
CA ILE A 39 -6.05 31.53 29.69
C ILE A 39 -6.83 32.23 28.56
N SER A 40 -7.76 33.14 28.86
CA SER A 40 -8.58 33.81 27.84
C SER A 40 -7.80 34.55 26.77
N TYR A 41 -6.58 34.99 27.09
CA TYR A 41 -5.69 35.70 26.17
C TYR A 41 -5.36 34.89 24.91
N VAL A 42 -5.40 33.54 24.96
CA VAL A 42 -5.15 32.69 23.79
C VAL A 42 -6.23 32.82 22.71
N LEU A 43 -7.41 33.33 23.06
CA LEU A 43 -8.49 33.59 22.09
C LEU A 43 -8.30 34.91 21.34
N ASP A 44 -7.65 35.89 21.99
CA ASP A 44 -7.49 37.25 21.48
C ASP A 44 -6.11 37.46 20.83
N THR A 45 -5.16 36.55 21.07
CA THR A 45 -3.79 36.63 20.54
C THR A 45 -3.58 35.70 19.35
N PRO A 46 -2.85 36.14 18.31
CA PRO A 46 -2.49 35.25 17.22
C PRO A 46 -1.53 34.16 17.71
N LYS A 47 -1.60 32.99 17.07
CA LYS A 47 -0.66 31.88 17.32
C LYS A 47 0.79 32.38 17.20
N PRO A 48 1.64 32.18 18.22
CA PRO A 48 3.06 32.51 18.13
C PRO A 48 3.75 31.72 17.01
N ASN A 49 4.70 32.35 16.32
CA ASN A 49 5.54 31.68 15.32
C ASN A 49 6.41 30.61 15.98
N GLU A 50 6.78 29.58 15.21
CA GLU A 50 7.73 28.56 15.67
C GLU A 50 9.06 29.21 16.07
N ILE A 51 9.56 28.83 17.24
CA ILE A 51 10.79 29.34 17.82
C ILE A 51 12.01 28.72 17.09
N PRO A 52 12.97 29.52 16.56
CA PRO A 52 14.17 29.01 15.89
C PRO A 52 15.08 28.15 16.80
N GLU A 53 15.92 27.29 16.21
CA GLU A 53 16.99 26.62 16.93
C GLU A 53 18.03 27.65 17.44
N GLY A 54 18.25 27.68 18.76
CA GLY A 54 19.16 28.64 19.43
C GLY A 54 18.48 29.72 20.26
N THR A 55 17.15 29.77 20.26
CA THR A 55 16.36 30.75 21.04
C THR A 55 16.45 30.48 22.54
N SER A 56 16.31 31.54 23.36
CA SER A 56 16.58 31.46 24.79
C SER A 56 15.62 30.51 25.52
N GLU A 57 16.07 29.96 26.65
CA GLU A 57 15.24 29.07 27.48
C GLU A 57 13.94 29.75 27.94
N ALA A 58 13.98 31.05 28.24
CA ALA A 58 12.81 31.82 28.65
C ALA A 58 11.75 31.93 27.55
N GLU A 59 12.18 32.07 26.29
CA GLU A 59 11.28 32.11 25.13
C GLU A 59 10.64 30.74 24.88
N ARG A 60 11.41 29.65 25.01
CA ARG A 60 10.90 28.27 24.91
C ARG A 60 9.84 27.99 25.97
N VAL A 61 10.09 28.36 27.22
CA VAL A 61 9.15 28.20 28.33
C VAL A 61 7.87 29.01 28.08
N THR A 62 7.99 30.24 27.56
CA THR A 62 6.84 31.09 27.24
C THR A 62 5.98 30.49 26.12
N TYR A 63 6.60 29.94 25.08
CA TYR A 63 5.90 29.27 24.00
C TYR A 63 5.23 27.97 24.44
N GLN A 64 5.91 27.15 25.23
CA GLN A 64 5.32 25.93 25.80
C GLN A 64 4.10 26.27 26.65
N LYS A 65 4.20 27.29 27.50
CA LYS A 65 3.06 27.76 28.30
C LYS A 65 1.89 28.19 27.42
N TRP A 66 2.14 28.93 26.34
CA TRP A 66 1.09 29.31 25.40
C TRP A 66 0.41 28.09 24.78
N GLN A 67 1.18 27.06 24.41
CA GLN A 67 0.63 25.81 23.87
C GLN A 67 -0.25 25.07 24.88
N ASP A 68 0.18 25.01 26.14
CA ASP A 68 -0.57 24.35 27.21
C ASP A 68 -1.89 25.10 27.51
N ASP A 69 -1.85 26.43 27.50
CA ASP A 69 -3.01 27.30 27.69
C ASP A 69 -4.00 27.20 26.51
N ASP A 70 -3.49 27.17 25.26
CA ASP A 70 -4.29 26.96 24.03
C ASP A 70 -4.97 25.58 24.04
N LEU A 71 -4.25 24.53 24.43
CA LEU A 71 -4.80 23.18 24.57
C LEU A 71 -5.92 23.13 25.63
N SER A 72 -5.72 23.84 26.74
CA SER A 72 -6.72 23.95 27.81
C SER A 72 -7.97 24.69 27.31
N ALA A 73 -7.81 25.81 26.62
CA ALA A 73 -8.93 26.57 26.06
C ALA A 73 -9.73 25.75 25.03
N LYS A 74 -9.04 25.04 24.12
CA LYS A 74 -9.67 24.11 23.17
C LYS A 74 -10.45 23.00 23.86
N SER A 75 -9.92 22.48 24.96
CA SER A 75 -10.59 21.46 25.76
C SER A 75 -11.90 21.98 26.38
N TYR A 76 -11.90 23.20 26.92
CA TYR A 76 -13.14 23.84 27.40
C TYR A 76 -14.15 24.08 26.29
N ILE A 77 -13.70 24.54 25.13
CA ILE A 77 -14.54 24.77 23.95
C ILE A 77 -15.21 23.46 23.54
N LEU A 78 -14.44 22.39 23.31
CA LEU A 78 -14.99 21.08 22.90
C LEU A 78 -15.91 20.48 23.96
N ALA A 79 -15.50 20.49 25.24
CA ALA A 79 -16.29 19.90 26.33
C ALA A 79 -17.65 20.60 26.53
N SER A 80 -17.74 21.89 26.17
CA SER A 80 -18.94 22.71 26.29
C SER A 80 -19.85 22.68 25.06
N MET A 81 -19.54 21.89 24.04
CA MET A 81 -20.41 21.71 22.89
C MET A 81 -21.50 20.66 23.13
N SER A 82 -22.59 20.74 22.36
CA SER A 82 -23.55 19.64 22.22
C SER A 82 -22.89 18.43 21.57
N ASN A 83 -23.42 17.24 21.81
CA ASN A 83 -22.86 16.00 21.24
C ASN A 83 -22.84 16.02 19.70
N GLU A 84 -23.80 16.69 19.07
CA GLU A 84 -23.84 16.84 17.61
C GLU A 84 -22.67 17.68 17.12
N LEU A 85 -22.42 18.84 17.74
CA LEU A 85 -21.28 19.70 17.38
C LEU A 85 -19.93 19.05 17.73
N GLN A 86 -19.85 18.29 18.82
CA GLN A 86 -18.66 17.49 19.13
C GLN A 86 -18.40 16.47 18.04
N ARG A 87 -19.41 15.72 17.59
CA ARG A 87 -19.27 14.75 16.48
C ARG A 87 -18.85 15.42 15.18
N GLN A 88 -19.39 16.61 14.89
CA GLN A 88 -18.96 17.38 13.72
C GLN A 88 -17.50 17.81 13.82
N HIS A 89 -17.01 18.17 15.01
CA HIS A 89 -15.61 18.48 15.26
C HIS A 89 -14.70 17.24 15.32
N GLU A 90 -15.15 16.10 15.84
CA GLU A 90 -14.42 14.83 15.82
C GLU A 90 -14.27 14.31 14.39
N ASN A 91 -15.31 14.50 13.57
CA ASN A 91 -15.31 14.23 12.13
C ASN A 91 -14.67 15.36 11.31
N MET A 92 -14.19 16.43 11.94
CA MET A 92 -13.35 17.45 11.33
C MET A 92 -11.94 17.26 11.90
N PRO A 93 -11.10 16.40 11.27
CA PRO A 93 -9.80 16.04 11.82
C PRO A 93 -8.96 17.28 12.12
N ASN A 94 -7.94 17.10 12.96
CA ASN A 94 -6.83 18.03 13.25
C ASN A 94 -6.01 18.47 12.00
N LEU A 95 -6.65 18.70 10.86
CA LEU A 95 -6.14 19.27 9.61
C LEU A 95 -5.38 20.59 9.82
N TYR A 96 -5.56 21.24 10.97
CA TYR A 96 -5.00 22.55 11.30
C TYR A 96 -3.87 22.51 12.35
N SER A 97 -3.48 21.35 12.89
CA SER A 97 -2.26 21.31 13.71
C SER A 97 -1.04 21.35 12.78
N GLU A 98 -0.15 22.31 13.00
CA GLU A 98 1.08 22.47 12.20
C GLU A 98 1.95 21.21 12.25
N GLN A 99 1.93 20.52 13.39
CA GLN A 99 2.51 19.19 13.56
C GLN A 99 1.87 18.14 12.64
N SER A 100 0.54 18.07 12.53
CA SER A 100 -0.14 17.12 11.62
C SER A 100 0.22 17.40 10.15
N ARG A 101 0.28 18.69 9.75
CA ARG A 101 0.68 19.06 8.39
C ARG A 101 2.10 18.61 8.07
N THR A 102 3.06 18.85 8.97
CA THR A 102 4.47 18.48 8.78
C THR A 102 4.66 16.96 8.78
N VAL A 103 4.01 16.24 9.72
CA VAL A 103 4.08 14.77 9.79
C VAL A 103 3.47 14.14 8.53
N ARG A 104 2.29 14.59 8.11
CA ARG A 104 1.65 14.13 6.85
C ARG A 104 2.55 14.37 5.65
N TYR A 105 3.17 15.55 5.54
CA TYR A 105 4.07 15.88 4.45
C TYR A 105 5.26 14.93 4.39
N GLU A 106 5.93 14.67 5.53
CA GLU A 106 7.10 13.78 5.56
C GLU A 106 6.73 12.33 5.26
N ILE A 107 5.61 11.82 5.76
CA ILE A 107 5.13 10.46 5.42
C ILE A 107 4.81 10.37 3.93
N SER A 108 4.04 11.32 3.39
CA SER A 108 3.69 11.38 1.97
C SER A 108 4.96 11.41 1.10
N LYS A 109 5.91 12.29 1.43
CA LYS A 109 7.18 12.43 0.72
C LYS A 109 7.96 11.11 0.70
N LYS A 110 8.00 10.37 1.80
CA LYS A 110 8.64 9.03 1.86
C LYS A 110 7.89 8.04 0.98
N LEU A 111 6.56 7.96 1.09
CA LEU A 111 5.72 7.04 0.34
C LEU A 111 5.84 7.26 -1.19
N PHE A 112 5.62 8.48 -1.69
CA PHE A 112 5.61 8.77 -3.13
C PHE A 112 7.00 8.62 -3.80
N ARG A 113 8.08 8.84 -3.04
CA ARG A 113 9.46 8.74 -3.54
C ARG A 113 10.07 7.34 -3.36
N MET A 114 9.41 6.46 -2.61
CA MET A 114 9.89 5.11 -2.38
C MET A 114 9.95 4.34 -3.71
N ARG A 115 11.12 3.77 -3.99
CA ARG A 115 11.39 2.89 -5.12
C ARG A 115 12.19 1.70 -4.62
N MET A 116 11.84 0.51 -5.09
CA MET A 116 12.56 -0.70 -4.74
C MET A 116 13.81 -0.79 -5.64
N THR A 117 14.99 -0.64 -5.04
CA THR A 117 16.27 -0.70 -5.77
C THR A 117 16.83 -2.11 -5.78
N GLU A 118 17.04 -2.74 -4.61
CA GLU A 118 17.49 -4.13 -4.45
C GLU A 118 17.03 -4.64 -3.07
N GLY A 119 16.53 -5.88 -2.98
CA GLY A 119 16.02 -6.43 -1.71
C GLY A 119 14.81 -7.35 -1.88
N SER A 120 14.15 -7.65 -0.77
CA SER A 120 12.93 -8.48 -0.73
C SER A 120 11.71 -7.65 -1.11
N VAL A 121 10.91 -8.10 -2.08
CA VAL A 121 9.64 -7.42 -2.44
C VAL A 121 8.69 -7.35 -1.25
N ASN A 122 8.73 -8.37 -0.37
CA ASN A 122 7.89 -8.44 0.82
C ASN A 122 8.15 -7.27 1.78
N GLU A 123 9.44 -7.00 2.06
CA GLU A 123 9.85 -5.96 2.99
C GLU A 123 9.50 -4.57 2.44
N HIS A 124 9.73 -4.36 1.15
CA HIS A 124 9.39 -3.12 0.48
C HIS A 124 7.88 -2.82 0.51
N VAL A 125 7.04 -3.80 0.15
CA VAL A 125 5.59 -3.62 0.12
C VAL A 125 5.03 -3.41 1.53
N LEU A 126 5.49 -4.17 2.52
CA LEU A 126 5.07 -3.98 3.91
C LEU A 126 5.39 -2.57 4.41
N LYS A 127 6.55 -2.03 4.05
CA LYS A 127 6.94 -0.67 4.41
C LYS A 127 6.08 0.40 3.73
N MET A 128 5.64 0.17 2.50
CA MET A 128 4.68 1.05 1.83
C MET A 128 3.30 0.99 2.48
N ILE A 129 2.82 -0.21 2.85
CA ILE A 129 1.56 -0.40 3.59
C ILE A 129 1.62 0.33 4.93
N ASP A 130 2.71 0.21 5.68
CA ASP A 130 2.93 0.93 6.95
C ASP A 130 2.79 2.46 6.78
N TYR A 131 3.34 3.05 5.71
CA TYR A 131 3.13 4.48 5.45
C TYR A 131 1.69 4.84 5.08
N ILE A 132 0.97 3.96 4.37
CA ILE A 132 -0.44 4.16 4.04
C ILE A 132 -1.29 4.11 5.32
N GLU A 133 -1.04 3.14 6.20
CA GLU A 133 -1.72 3.02 7.49
C GLU A 133 -1.40 4.21 8.42
N GLN A 134 -0.16 4.72 8.41
CA GLN A 134 0.20 5.94 9.13
C GLN A 134 -0.53 7.19 8.60
N LEU A 135 -0.78 7.29 7.28
CA LEU A 135 -1.61 8.36 6.72
C LEU A 135 -3.07 8.21 7.14
N GLU A 136 -3.60 6.99 7.14
CA GLU A 136 -4.96 6.70 7.60
C GLU A 136 -5.12 7.03 9.09
N ALA A 137 -4.13 6.75 9.93
CA ALA A 137 -4.10 7.14 11.35
C ALA A 137 -4.12 8.66 11.55
N LEU A 138 -3.70 9.44 10.54
CA LEU A 138 -3.82 10.90 10.50
C LEU A 138 -5.14 11.38 9.86
N ASN A 139 -6.08 10.47 9.59
CA ASN A 139 -7.33 10.68 8.87
C ASN A 139 -7.16 11.09 7.40
N PHE A 140 -6.03 10.73 6.77
CA PHE A 140 -5.81 10.86 5.33
C PHE A 140 -5.88 9.47 4.68
N SER A 141 -7.11 8.97 4.51
CA SER A 141 -7.35 7.70 3.84
C SER A 141 -6.97 7.78 2.36
N MET A 142 -6.28 6.74 1.87
CA MET A 142 -5.91 6.59 0.47
C MET A 142 -6.87 5.59 -0.19
N ASP A 143 -7.32 5.93 -1.39
CA ASP A 143 -8.11 5.01 -2.20
C ASP A 143 -7.34 3.69 -2.44
N GLY A 144 -8.05 2.56 -2.35
CA GLY A 144 -7.45 1.24 -2.42
C GLY A 144 -6.80 0.93 -3.77
N GLU A 145 -7.40 1.36 -4.88
CA GLU A 145 -6.83 1.20 -6.22
C GLU A 145 -5.59 2.07 -6.37
N LEU A 146 -5.65 3.32 -5.89
CA LEU A 146 -4.50 4.23 -5.89
C LEU A 146 -3.32 3.68 -5.07
N ALA A 147 -3.58 3.07 -3.92
CA ALA A 147 -2.57 2.43 -3.09
C ALA A 147 -1.87 1.28 -3.83
N ILE A 148 -2.65 0.44 -4.52
CA ILE A 148 -2.14 -0.66 -5.36
C ILE A 148 -1.29 -0.11 -6.49
N ASP A 149 -1.79 0.88 -7.23
CA ASP A 149 -1.08 1.51 -8.34
C ASP A 149 0.27 2.09 -7.88
N LEU A 150 0.28 2.76 -6.73
CA LEU A 150 1.49 3.34 -6.17
C LEU A 150 2.54 2.28 -5.81
N ILE A 151 2.10 1.16 -5.23
CA ILE A 151 2.97 0.01 -4.96
C ILE A 151 3.53 -0.55 -6.26
N LEU A 152 2.69 -0.79 -7.26
CA LEU A 152 3.14 -1.35 -8.55
C LEU A 152 4.15 -0.43 -9.25
N GLN A 153 3.94 0.89 -9.23
CA GLN A 153 4.85 1.90 -9.79
C GLN A 153 6.19 1.99 -9.05
N SER A 154 6.26 1.51 -7.81
CA SER A 154 7.48 1.55 -7.01
C SER A 154 8.45 0.39 -7.30
N LEU A 155 7.98 -0.65 -7.99
CA LEU A 155 8.74 -1.88 -8.25
C LEU A 155 9.75 -1.69 -9.39
N PRO A 156 10.86 -2.44 -9.39
CA PRO A 156 11.84 -2.39 -10.46
C PRO A 156 11.33 -3.10 -11.73
N ASP A 157 11.98 -2.83 -12.86
CA ASP A 157 11.62 -3.38 -14.18
C ASP A 157 11.60 -4.92 -14.24
N SER A 158 12.26 -5.61 -13.29
CA SER A 158 12.19 -7.07 -13.18
C SER A 158 10.76 -7.57 -12.93
N PHE A 159 9.86 -6.73 -12.41
CA PHE A 159 8.43 -7.02 -12.21
C PHE A 159 7.55 -6.54 -13.38
N SER A 160 8.10 -5.95 -14.45
CA SER A 160 7.33 -5.42 -15.59
C SER A 160 6.32 -6.42 -16.17
N GLN A 161 6.72 -7.69 -16.32
CA GLN A 161 5.84 -8.75 -16.82
C GLN A 161 4.65 -9.03 -15.90
N PHE A 162 4.85 -8.95 -14.59
CA PHE A 162 3.78 -9.08 -13.60
C PHE A 162 2.83 -7.89 -13.69
N ILE A 163 3.36 -6.67 -13.72
CA ILE A 163 2.57 -5.42 -13.80
C ILE A 163 1.70 -5.41 -15.06
N MET A 164 2.26 -5.75 -16.23
CA MET A 164 1.48 -5.85 -17.47
C MET A 164 0.33 -6.85 -17.35
N ASN A 165 0.60 -8.02 -16.76
CA ASN A 165 -0.42 -9.06 -16.58
C ASN A 165 -1.50 -8.64 -15.58
N PHE A 166 -1.12 -7.95 -14.50
CA PHE A 166 -2.04 -7.41 -13.51
C PHE A 166 -3.01 -6.41 -14.16
N ASN A 167 -2.47 -5.44 -14.91
CA ASN A 167 -3.25 -4.40 -15.57
C ASN A 167 -4.13 -4.94 -16.70
N MET A 168 -3.61 -5.85 -17.53
CA MET A 168 -4.36 -6.41 -18.67
C MET A 168 -5.57 -7.25 -18.23
N ASN A 169 -5.46 -7.94 -17.10
CA ASN A 169 -6.55 -8.77 -16.58
C ASN A 169 -7.51 -8.00 -15.66
N LYS A 170 -7.28 -6.70 -15.41
CA LYS A 170 -8.06 -5.88 -14.48
C LYS A 170 -8.24 -6.57 -13.12
N MET A 171 -7.12 -7.04 -12.57
CA MET A 171 -7.15 -7.76 -11.29
C MET A 171 -7.50 -6.79 -10.17
N GLU A 172 -8.61 -7.03 -9.50
CA GLU A 172 -8.96 -6.36 -8.25
C GLU A 172 -8.54 -7.24 -7.07
N CYS A 173 -7.79 -6.68 -6.14
CA CYS A 173 -7.34 -7.40 -4.95
C CYS A 173 -7.05 -6.45 -3.80
N SER A 174 -7.02 -6.95 -2.58
CA SER A 174 -6.53 -6.22 -1.41
C SER A 174 -5.00 -6.09 -1.40
N LEU A 175 -4.47 -5.16 -0.60
CA LEU A 175 -3.02 -5.01 -0.38
C LEU A 175 -2.36 -6.30 0.13
N ALA A 176 -3.05 -7.06 0.97
CA ALA A 176 -2.56 -8.35 1.48
C ALA A 176 -2.50 -9.43 0.39
N GLU A 177 -3.43 -9.43 -0.55
CA GLU A 177 -3.42 -10.34 -1.70
C GLU A 177 -2.34 -9.94 -2.71
N LEU A 178 -2.18 -8.63 -2.98
CA LEU A 178 -1.10 -8.10 -3.79
C LEU A 178 0.26 -8.56 -3.28
N LEU A 179 0.49 -8.47 -1.97
CA LEU A 179 1.72 -8.95 -1.32
C LEU A 179 2.00 -10.43 -1.59
N LYS A 180 0.99 -11.29 -1.46
CA LYS A 180 1.12 -12.73 -1.74
C LYS A 180 1.46 -13.02 -3.21
N MET A 181 0.82 -12.29 -4.13
CA MET A 181 1.08 -12.43 -5.56
C MET A 181 2.49 -11.97 -5.93
N LEU A 182 2.94 -10.83 -5.40
CA LEU A 182 4.28 -10.30 -5.61
C LEU A 182 5.35 -11.25 -5.05
N ASN A 183 5.13 -11.82 -3.86
CA ASN A 183 6.03 -12.84 -3.30
C ASN A 183 6.13 -14.07 -4.21
N THR A 184 5.01 -14.52 -4.77
CA THR A 184 5.01 -15.64 -5.73
C THR A 184 5.81 -15.28 -6.99
N ALA A 185 5.58 -14.08 -7.54
CA ALA A 185 6.31 -13.59 -8.71
C ALA A 185 7.82 -13.48 -8.45
N GLU A 186 8.22 -13.00 -7.27
CA GLU A 186 9.62 -12.88 -6.87
C GLU A 186 10.32 -14.25 -6.87
N THR A 187 9.67 -15.32 -6.38
CA THR A 187 10.25 -16.67 -6.45
C THR A 187 10.42 -17.19 -7.88
N CYS A 188 9.55 -16.78 -8.81
CA CYS A 188 9.70 -17.10 -10.23
C CYS A 188 10.84 -16.32 -10.89
N ILE A 189 11.04 -15.08 -10.48
CA ILE A 189 12.12 -14.20 -11.00
C ILE A 189 13.50 -14.65 -10.48
N LYS A 190 13.59 -15.08 -9.21
CA LYS A 190 14.84 -15.55 -8.58
C LYS A 190 15.32 -16.91 -9.10
N LYS A 191 14.44 -17.70 -9.73
CA LYS A 191 14.88 -18.91 -10.43
C LYS A 191 15.69 -18.47 -11.65
N PRO A 192 16.92 -18.98 -11.86
CA PRO A 192 17.64 -18.67 -13.07
C PRO A 192 16.74 -19.02 -14.26
N LYS A 193 16.54 -18.04 -15.15
CA LYS A 193 16.05 -18.33 -16.49
C LYS A 193 17.10 -19.22 -17.12
N ASP A 194 16.96 -20.54 -16.99
CA ASP A 194 17.49 -21.47 -17.98
C ASP A 194 16.77 -21.11 -19.27
N VAL A 195 17.37 -20.16 -19.97
CA VAL A 195 17.00 -19.77 -21.32
C VAL A 195 17.05 -21.05 -22.13
N MET A 196 15.93 -21.38 -22.77
CA MET A 196 15.90 -22.33 -23.88
C MET A 196 16.92 -21.87 -24.92
N ALA A 197 18.14 -22.39 -24.82
CA ALA A 197 19.04 -22.48 -25.94
C ALA A 197 18.47 -23.54 -26.88
N ILE A 198 18.01 -23.09 -28.04
CA ILE A 198 17.89 -23.97 -29.20
C ILE A 198 19.33 -24.29 -29.62
N GLU A 199 19.87 -25.40 -29.15
CA GLU A 199 21.02 -26.09 -29.73
C GLU A 199 20.79 -27.58 -29.41
N GLY A 200 20.49 -28.43 -30.39
CA GLY A 200 21.44 -28.68 -31.46
C GLY A 200 22.58 -29.49 -30.84
N SER A 201 22.38 -30.79 -30.72
CA SER A 201 23.34 -31.75 -30.16
C SER A 201 24.75 -31.49 -30.68
N SER A 202 25.73 -31.27 -29.78
CA SER A 202 27.03 -31.96 -29.83
C SER A 202 27.96 -31.62 -28.66
N ALA A 203 28.58 -32.70 -28.17
CA ALA A 203 29.91 -32.76 -27.56
C ALA A 203 30.15 -32.11 -26.19
N LYS A 204 30.08 -32.94 -25.13
CA LYS A 204 31.05 -32.85 -24.02
C LYS A 204 31.80 -34.16 -23.79
N LYS A 205 33.03 -34.12 -24.29
CA LYS A 205 34.29 -34.63 -23.73
C LYS A 205 34.20 -35.89 -22.86
N GLY A 206 34.62 -37.00 -23.47
CA GLY A 206 34.99 -38.21 -22.75
C GLY A 206 36.16 -38.01 -21.79
N LYS A 207 36.00 -38.49 -20.55
CA LYS A 207 37.10 -38.92 -19.69
C LYS A 207 37.35 -40.41 -19.94
N LYS A 208 38.56 -40.72 -20.40
CA LYS A 208 39.09 -42.06 -20.67
C LYS A 208 38.93 -42.97 -19.43
N LYS A 209 38.19 -44.06 -19.57
CA LYS A 209 38.47 -45.32 -18.84
C LYS A 209 38.85 -46.38 -19.86
N LYS A 210 40.08 -46.88 -19.75
CA LYS A 210 40.61 -48.00 -20.51
C LYS A 210 39.82 -49.26 -20.14
N PHE A 211 39.25 -49.95 -21.12
CA PHE A 211 39.10 -51.40 -21.08
C PHE A 211 39.16 -51.94 -22.52
N GLN A 212 40.12 -52.85 -22.76
CA GLN A 212 40.35 -53.50 -24.04
C GLN A 212 39.38 -54.68 -24.25
N PRO A 213 39.28 -55.19 -25.49
CA PRO A 213 38.04 -55.68 -26.09
C PRO A 213 37.93 -57.21 -26.08
N LYS A 214 36.71 -57.77 -26.18
CA LYS A 214 36.49 -58.99 -26.95
C LYS A 214 35.13 -59.00 -27.64
N ALA A 215 35.19 -59.48 -28.87
CA ALA A 215 34.17 -59.48 -29.90
C ALA A 215 33.19 -60.66 -29.79
N LYS A 216 32.00 -60.49 -30.40
CA LYS A 216 31.41 -61.31 -31.48
C LYS A 216 29.87 -61.37 -31.36
N GLY A 217 29.22 -61.12 -32.49
CA GLY A 217 28.00 -61.86 -32.87
C GLY A 217 26.67 -61.10 -32.92
N GLY A 218 26.09 -61.01 -34.12
CA GLY A 218 24.73 -61.52 -34.35
C GLY A 218 23.51 -60.60 -34.08
N ILE A 219 23.12 -59.85 -35.10
CA ILE A 219 21.79 -59.87 -35.76
C ILE A 219 20.47 -59.89 -34.91
N LYS A 220 19.62 -58.88 -35.23
CA LYS A 220 18.14 -58.77 -35.26
C LYS A 220 17.31 -58.32 -34.02
N LYS A 221 16.61 -57.21 -34.29
CA LYS A 221 15.20 -56.84 -33.99
C LYS A 221 14.70 -56.89 -32.54
N GLY A 222 14.33 -55.69 -32.06
CA GLY A 222 13.34 -55.50 -31.01
C GLY A 222 13.10 -54.02 -30.73
N LYS A 223 12.22 -53.34 -31.48
CA LYS A 223 11.67 -52.04 -31.07
C LYS A 223 10.75 -52.30 -29.87
N ALA A 224 11.22 -52.03 -28.66
CA ALA A 224 10.35 -51.88 -27.50
C ALA A 224 10.07 -50.37 -27.31
N ASN A 225 8.90 -49.93 -27.76
CA ASN A 225 8.34 -48.62 -27.40
C ASN A 225 8.04 -48.62 -25.90
N LYS A 226 8.68 -47.75 -25.12
CA LYS A 226 8.14 -47.35 -23.81
C LYS A 226 6.95 -46.40 -24.06
N PRO A 227 5.80 -46.60 -23.39
CA PRO A 227 4.62 -45.77 -23.59
C PRO A 227 4.88 -44.39 -22.97
N ASN A 228 4.74 -43.34 -23.80
CA ASN A 228 4.72 -41.98 -23.30
C ASN A 228 3.25 -41.66 -23.03
N ASP A 229 2.86 -41.69 -21.76
CA ASP A 229 1.49 -41.47 -21.29
C ASP A 229 1.10 -40.00 -21.51
N LYS A 230 0.75 -39.68 -22.76
CA LYS A 230 0.26 -38.38 -23.16
C LYS A 230 -1.27 -38.49 -23.12
N GLY A 231 -1.86 -37.94 -22.07
CA GLY A 231 -3.32 -37.91 -21.88
C GLY A 231 -4.11 -37.30 -23.05
N LYS A 232 -5.44 -37.40 -22.95
CA LYS A 232 -6.40 -37.07 -24.01
C LYS A 232 -6.33 -35.60 -24.46
N CYS A 233 -6.35 -35.38 -25.77
CA CYS A 233 -6.37 -34.04 -26.35
C CYS A 233 -7.72 -33.34 -26.12
N PHE A 234 -7.73 -32.17 -25.49
CA PHE A 234 -8.94 -31.35 -25.24
C PHE A 234 -9.60 -30.73 -26.48
N HIS A 235 -9.06 -30.90 -27.70
CA HIS A 235 -9.69 -30.39 -28.93
C HIS A 235 -10.24 -31.51 -29.81
N CYS A 236 -9.48 -32.57 -30.06
CA CYS A 236 -9.92 -33.69 -30.90
C CYS A 236 -10.31 -34.95 -30.12
N GLY A 237 -10.15 -34.95 -28.79
CA GLY A 237 -10.48 -36.08 -27.93
C GLY A 237 -9.59 -37.32 -28.09
N LYS A 238 -8.50 -37.25 -28.88
CA LYS A 238 -7.59 -38.39 -29.12
C LYS A 238 -6.43 -38.39 -28.12
N ASP A 239 -6.09 -39.58 -27.63
CA ASP A 239 -4.94 -39.78 -26.73
C ASP A 239 -3.61 -39.65 -27.48
N GLY A 240 -2.51 -39.47 -26.74
CA GLY A 240 -1.16 -39.36 -27.31
C GLY A 240 -0.66 -37.93 -27.55
N HIS A 241 -1.46 -36.89 -27.30
CA HIS A 241 -1.04 -35.47 -27.42
C HIS A 241 -1.98 -34.49 -26.70
N TRP A 242 -1.46 -33.34 -26.27
CA TRP A 242 -2.25 -32.26 -25.66
C TRP A 242 -2.77 -31.29 -26.73
N LYS A 243 -3.79 -30.47 -26.42
CA LYS A 243 -4.44 -29.52 -27.35
C LYS A 243 -3.44 -28.63 -28.12
N ARG A 244 -2.38 -28.17 -27.44
CA ARG A 244 -1.31 -27.34 -28.03
C ARG A 244 -0.53 -28.03 -29.15
N ASN A 245 -0.48 -29.37 -29.14
CA ASN A 245 0.19 -30.21 -30.13
C ASN A 245 -0.80 -30.87 -31.11
N CYS A 246 -2.07 -30.45 -31.13
CA CYS A 246 -3.11 -31.02 -31.98
C CYS A 246 -3.06 -30.41 -33.38
N LYS A 247 -2.76 -31.22 -34.40
CA LYS A 247 -2.74 -30.76 -35.80
C LYS A 247 -4.08 -30.18 -36.26
N ALA A 248 -5.21 -30.75 -35.82
CA ALA A 248 -6.53 -30.22 -36.18
C ALA A 248 -6.77 -28.81 -35.60
N TYR A 249 -6.37 -28.60 -34.34
CA TYR A 249 -6.45 -27.28 -33.68
C TYR A 249 -5.53 -26.26 -34.33
N LEU A 250 -4.31 -26.66 -34.66
CA LEU A 250 -3.34 -25.77 -35.31
C LEU A 250 -3.76 -25.43 -36.75
N ASN A 251 -4.49 -26.32 -37.44
CA ASN A 251 -5.02 -26.04 -38.77
C ASN A 251 -6.27 -25.16 -38.72
N SER A 252 -7.14 -25.30 -37.72
CA SER A 252 -8.29 -24.39 -37.56
C SER A 252 -7.88 -22.95 -37.21
N LEU A 253 -6.73 -22.77 -36.54
CA LEU A 253 -6.13 -21.45 -36.32
C LEU A 253 -5.53 -20.83 -37.60
N LYS A 254 -5.20 -21.64 -38.61
CA LYS A 254 -4.63 -21.17 -39.88
C LYS A 254 -5.68 -20.78 -40.92
N VAL A 255 -6.95 -21.14 -40.69
CA VAL A 255 -8.07 -20.76 -41.54
C VAL A 255 -8.95 -19.79 -40.76
N LYS A 256 -8.56 -18.51 -40.74
CA LYS A 256 -9.53 -17.42 -40.60
C LYS A 256 -9.95 -17.00 -42.01
N PRO A 257 -11.26 -16.90 -42.32
CA PRO A 257 -11.71 -16.20 -43.51
C PRO A 257 -11.24 -14.74 -43.42
N LYS A 258 -10.61 -14.24 -44.49
CA LYS A 258 -10.54 -12.81 -44.75
C LYS A 258 -11.91 -12.41 -45.30
N GLU A 259 -12.75 -11.82 -44.47
CA GLU A 259 -13.79 -10.92 -44.98
C GLU A 259 -13.32 -9.50 -44.67
N ASN A 260 -12.91 -8.82 -45.73
CA ASN A 260 -12.73 -7.37 -45.73
C ASN A 260 -13.99 -6.73 -46.31
N PRO A 261 -14.31 -5.49 -45.89
CA PRO A 261 -15.55 -4.79 -46.20
C PRO A 261 -15.51 -4.19 -47.62
N SER A 262 -16.62 -4.21 -48.35
CA SER A 262 -16.86 -3.36 -49.54
C SER A 262 -18.36 -3.25 -49.81
N GLU A 263 -18.80 -1.98 -49.90
CA GLU A 263 -20.11 -1.43 -50.33
C GLU A 263 -21.32 -1.54 -49.39
#